data_AF-B0SXN4-F1
#
_entry.id   AF-B0SXN4-F1
#
_cell.length_a   1.000
_cell.length_b   1.000
_cell.length_c   1.000
_cell.angle_alpha   90.00
_cell.angle_beta   90.00
_cell.angle_gamma   90.00
#
_symmetry.space_group_name_H-M   'P 1'
#
loop_
_entity.id
_entity.type
_entity.pdbx_description
1 polymer ?
#
loop_
_entity_poly.entity_id
_entity_poly.type
_entity_poly.pdbx_seq_one_letter_code
_entity_poly.pdbx_strand_id
1 'polypeptide(L)'
;MSDRSTGLAPSKLTAVLGPTNTGKTHLAVERMLGHASVMIGLPLRLLAREIYDRIVKLRGKASVALITGEEKIVPPRAAYFVCTVEAMPLTREVEFLAIDEIQLCADPERGHIFTHRLLHARGRFETMLLGNQRGSPSDCAVGLAWRYALFESHVSSCAASSWSYPSRRCSA
;
A
#
# COMPACT_ATOMS: atom_id res chain seq x y z
N MET A 1 -27.18 -13.32 -11.45
CA MET A 1 -27.74 -12.10 -10.85
C MET A 1 -26.68 -11.03 -10.99
N SER A 2 -27.02 -9.98 -11.70
CA SER A 2 -26.12 -8.99 -12.29
C SER A 2 -25.61 -8.04 -11.21
N ASP A 3 -24.31 -8.08 -10.91
CA ASP A 3 -23.69 -7.00 -10.15
C ASP A 3 -23.46 -5.83 -11.10
N ARG A 4 -24.34 -4.82 -10.97
CA ARG A 4 -24.13 -3.54 -11.64
C ARG A 4 -22.97 -2.87 -10.92
N SER A 5 -21.79 -2.88 -11.54
CA SER A 5 -20.74 -1.92 -11.21
C SER A 5 -21.38 -0.53 -11.21
N THR A 6 -21.58 0.05 -10.04
CA THR A 6 -21.83 1.48 -9.91
C THR A 6 -20.70 2.18 -10.66
N GLY A 7 -21.03 3.13 -11.53
CA GLY A 7 -20.10 3.76 -12.48
C GLY A 7 -18.97 4.61 -11.86
N LEU A 8 -18.39 4.16 -10.75
CA LEU A 8 -17.15 4.65 -10.20
C LEU A 8 -16.01 4.22 -11.12
N ALA A 9 -15.18 5.18 -11.51
CA ALA A 9 -13.95 4.91 -12.23
C ALA A 9 -13.09 3.88 -11.46
N PRO A 10 -12.35 3.00 -12.16
CA PRO A 10 -11.50 2.02 -11.50
C PRO A 10 -10.53 2.71 -10.54
N SER A 11 -10.38 2.16 -9.33
CA SER A 11 -9.45 2.70 -8.32
C SER A 11 -8.04 2.76 -8.90
N LYS A 12 -7.38 3.91 -8.81
CA LYS A 12 -6.03 4.10 -9.35
C LYS A 12 -5.01 3.29 -8.55
N LEU A 13 -4.35 2.32 -9.17
CA LEU A 13 -3.23 1.59 -8.57
C LEU A 13 -1.89 2.19 -9.04
N THR A 14 -1.08 2.67 -8.11
CA THR A 14 0.23 3.29 -8.39
C THR A 14 1.33 2.55 -7.65
N ALA A 15 2.37 2.12 -8.36
CA ALA A 15 3.58 1.57 -7.77
C ALA A 15 4.69 2.62 -7.77
N VAL A 16 5.27 2.94 -6.61
CA VAL A 16 6.42 3.83 -6.49
C VAL A 16 7.61 3.05 -5.99
N LEU A 17 8.56 2.82 -6.90
CA LEU A 17 9.72 1.99 -6.66
C LEU A 17 11.00 2.83 -6.71
N GLY A 18 11.83 2.71 -5.69
CA GLY A 18 13.11 3.43 -5.61
C GLY A 18 13.93 3.02 -4.39
N PRO A 19 15.23 3.36 -4.32
CA PRO A 19 16.10 3.02 -3.19
C PRO A 19 15.51 3.38 -1.81
N THR A 20 15.99 2.75 -0.74
CA THR A 20 15.58 3.14 0.62
C THR A 20 15.94 4.61 0.89
N ASN A 21 15.18 5.28 1.76
CA ASN A 21 15.36 6.70 2.12
C ASN A 21 15.15 7.74 1.00
N THR A 22 14.53 7.39 -0.13
CA THR A 22 14.23 8.36 -1.22
C THR A 22 12.88 9.09 -1.07
N GLY A 23 12.36 9.24 0.16
CA GLY A 23 11.13 9.99 0.41
C GLY A 23 9.82 9.34 -0.08
N LYS A 24 9.80 8.04 -0.43
CA LYS A 24 8.57 7.35 -0.89
C LYS A 24 7.43 7.42 0.14
N THR A 25 7.73 7.13 1.40
CA THR A 25 6.76 7.22 2.51
C THR A 25 6.29 8.66 2.70
N HIS A 26 7.17 9.65 2.51
CA HIS A 26 6.80 11.06 2.55
C HIS A 26 5.78 11.40 1.44
N LEU A 27 6.05 10.96 0.22
CA LEU A 27 5.11 11.10 -0.90
C LEU A 27 3.76 10.45 -0.60
N ALA A 28 3.73 9.24 -0.03
CA ALA A 28 2.48 8.59 0.35
C ALA A 28 1.70 9.39 1.40
N VAL A 29 2.39 9.94 2.40
CA VAL A 29 1.78 10.83 3.42
C VAL A 29 1.23 12.10 2.80
N GLU A 30 1.92 12.73 1.86
CA GLU A 30 1.42 13.93 1.18
C GLU A 30 0.17 13.63 0.36
N ARG A 31 0.18 12.52 -0.38
CA ARG A 31 -0.96 12.10 -1.21
C ARG A 31 -2.17 11.72 -0.35
N MET A 32 -1.98 10.97 0.73
CA MET A 32 -3.09 10.56 1.59
C MET A 32 -3.75 11.77 2.28
N LEU A 33 -3.00 12.84 2.60
CA LEU A 33 -3.59 14.04 3.20
C LEU A 33 -4.59 14.76 2.27
N GLY A 34 -4.64 14.41 0.98
CA GLY A 34 -5.66 14.88 0.04
C GLY A 34 -6.99 14.11 0.07
N HIS A 35 -7.08 13.00 0.82
CA HIS A 35 -8.26 12.13 0.86
C HIS A 35 -8.99 12.21 2.21
N ALA A 36 -10.31 11.96 2.19
CA ALA A 36 -11.17 12.08 3.38
C ALA A 36 -11.10 10.88 4.32
N SER A 37 -10.72 9.70 3.81
CA SER A 37 -10.43 8.51 4.63
C SER A 37 -9.23 7.75 4.10
N VAL A 38 -8.31 7.39 4.98
CA VAL A 38 -7.02 6.83 4.56
C VAL A 38 -6.54 5.72 5.46
N MET A 39 -5.74 4.82 4.88
CA MET A 39 -5.02 3.79 5.61
C MET A 39 -3.60 3.63 5.04
N ILE A 40 -2.60 3.58 5.91
CA ILE A 40 -1.22 3.28 5.53
C ILE A 40 -0.68 2.12 6.36
N GLY A 41 -0.08 1.15 5.68
CA GLY A 41 0.59 -0.01 6.26
C GLY A 41 2.09 0.14 6.15
N LEU A 42 2.78 0.05 7.29
CA LEU A 42 4.22 0.25 7.41
C LEU A 42 4.87 -1.04 7.95
N PRO A 43 6.10 -1.39 7.56
CA PRO A 43 6.72 -2.65 7.98
C PRO A 43 7.29 -2.61 9.41
N LEU A 44 7.46 -1.42 9.98
CA LEU A 44 8.11 -1.22 11.26
C LEU A 44 7.25 -0.36 12.17
N ARG A 45 7.13 -0.79 13.43
CA ARG A 45 6.38 -0.08 14.47
C ARG A 45 6.89 1.33 14.72
N LEU A 46 8.22 1.52 14.76
CA LEU A 46 8.81 2.85 15.01
C LEU A 46 8.40 3.85 13.93
N LEU A 47 8.41 3.42 12.66
CA LEU A 47 7.97 4.23 11.54
C LEU A 47 6.46 4.52 11.63
N ALA A 48 5.63 3.53 12.00
CA ALA A 48 4.21 3.75 12.23
C ALA A 48 3.95 4.81 13.31
N ARG A 49 4.75 4.80 14.38
CA ARG A 49 4.66 5.80 15.44
C ARG A 49 5.03 7.20 14.96
N GLU A 50 6.14 7.33 14.25
CA GLU A 50 6.59 8.61 13.67
C GLU A 50 5.53 9.23 12.76
N ILE A 51 4.97 8.42 11.85
CA ILE A 51 3.94 8.85 10.91
C ILE A 51 2.65 9.21 11.64
N TYR A 52 2.24 8.43 12.64
CA TYR A 52 1.10 8.76 13.49
C TYR A 52 1.28 10.12 14.17
N ASP A 53 2.41 10.35 14.85
CA ASP A 53 2.65 11.61 15.56
C ASP A 53 2.69 12.81 14.59
N ARG A 54 3.22 12.61 13.37
CA ARG A 54 3.18 13.62 12.31
C ARG A 54 1.74 13.96 11.88
N ILE A 55 0.89 12.98 11.63
CA ILE A 55 -0.50 13.23 11.19
C ILE A 55 -1.32 13.81 12.34
N VAL A 56 -1.11 13.37 13.58
CA VAL A 56 -1.78 13.92 14.77
C VAL A 56 -1.51 15.43 14.89
N LYS A 57 -0.28 15.89 14.63
CA LYS A 57 0.04 17.32 14.60
C LYS A 57 -0.73 18.10 13.53
N LEU A 58 -1.10 17.44 12.42
CA LEU A 58 -1.77 18.07 11.28
C LEU A 58 -3.31 17.98 11.32
N ARG A 59 -3.86 16.88 11.87
CA ARG A 59 -5.30 16.54 11.81
C ARG A 59 -5.97 16.40 13.17
N GLY A 60 -5.18 16.43 14.26
CA GLY A 60 -5.64 16.25 15.63
C GLY A 60 -5.79 14.78 16.03
N LYS A 61 -5.55 14.49 17.31
CA LYS A 61 -5.53 13.13 17.87
C LYS A 61 -6.85 12.36 17.69
N ALA A 62 -7.99 13.05 17.69
CA ALA A 62 -9.30 12.41 17.54
C ALA A 62 -9.57 11.85 16.14
N SER A 63 -8.78 12.26 15.15
CA SER A 63 -8.96 11.89 13.74
C SER A 63 -8.03 10.76 13.29
N VAL A 64 -7.06 10.37 14.11
CA VAL A 64 -5.97 9.46 13.73
C VAL A 64 -5.95 8.24 14.64
N ALA A 65 -5.93 7.06 14.03
CA ALA A 65 -5.73 5.78 14.69
C ALA A 65 -4.29 5.27 14.48
N LEU A 66 -3.74 4.62 15.49
CA LEU A 66 -2.50 3.85 15.45
C LEU A 66 -2.83 2.39 15.76
N ILE A 67 -2.49 1.47 14.87
CA ILE A 67 -2.73 0.04 15.08
C ILE A 67 -1.45 -0.74 14.78
N THR A 68 -0.83 -1.30 15.81
CA THR A 68 0.32 -2.20 15.69
C THR A 68 0.02 -3.51 16.42
N GLY A 69 0.97 -4.45 16.46
CA GLY A 69 0.80 -5.67 17.26
C GLY A 69 0.74 -5.43 18.77
N GLU A 70 1.31 -4.32 19.23
CA GLU A 70 1.54 -4.02 20.64
C GLU A 70 0.77 -2.80 21.13
N GLU A 71 0.37 -1.90 20.23
CA GLU A 71 -0.35 -0.67 20.56
C GLU A 71 -1.56 -0.50 19.66
N LYS A 72 -2.73 -0.23 20.26
CA LYS A 72 -3.97 0.03 19.53
C LYS A 72 -4.66 1.25 20.09
N ILE A 73 -4.63 2.34 19.31
CA ILE A 73 -5.33 3.60 19.57
C ILE A 73 -6.32 3.81 18.43
N VAL A 74 -7.62 3.73 18.70
CA VAL A 74 -8.66 3.93 17.69
C VAL A 74 -9.74 4.86 18.23
N PRO A 75 -9.64 6.17 17.96
CA PRO A 75 -10.70 7.12 18.29
C PRO A 75 -12.01 6.83 17.54
N PRO A 76 -13.18 7.20 18.08
CA PRO A 76 -14.48 6.96 17.43
C PRO A 76 -14.63 7.63 16.06
N ARG A 77 -13.92 8.75 15.82
CA ARG A 77 -13.98 9.54 14.58
C ARG A 77 -12.73 9.39 13.71
N ALA A 78 -11.97 8.31 13.90
CA ALA A 78 -10.74 8.10 13.14
C ALA A 78 -11.02 8.00 11.63
N ALA A 79 -10.39 8.90 10.87
CA ALA A 79 -10.38 8.91 9.41
C ALA A 79 -9.00 8.52 8.86
N TYR A 80 -7.94 8.69 9.65
CA TYR A 80 -6.56 8.36 9.29
C TYR A 80 -6.12 7.12 10.06
N PHE A 81 -5.85 6.02 9.37
CA PHE A 81 -5.37 4.79 9.98
C PHE A 81 -3.89 4.58 9.66
N VAL A 82 -3.05 4.66 10.69
CA VAL A 82 -1.63 4.31 10.59
C VAL A 82 -1.43 2.96 11.23
N CYS A 83 -0.97 2.00 10.44
CA CYS A 83 -0.89 0.61 10.87
C CYS A 83 0.47 -0.01 10.57
N THR A 84 0.86 -1.02 11.33
CA THR A 84 1.77 -2.03 10.75
C THR A 84 1.00 -2.87 9.74
N VAL A 85 1.66 -3.39 8.70
CA VAL A 85 1.00 -4.15 7.62
C VAL A 85 0.25 -5.37 8.16
N GLU A 86 0.83 -6.01 9.18
CA GLU A 86 0.28 -7.16 9.89
C GLU A 86 -1.02 -6.82 10.64
N ALA A 87 -1.07 -5.66 11.28
CA ALA A 87 -2.21 -5.21 12.08
C ALA A 87 -3.25 -4.41 11.27
N MET A 88 -2.99 -4.19 9.97
CA MET A 88 -3.86 -3.45 9.07
C MET A 88 -5.25 -4.11 8.93
N PRO A 89 -6.35 -3.39 9.19
CA PRO A 89 -7.70 -3.96 9.07
C PRO A 89 -8.15 -4.05 7.61
N LEU A 90 -8.51 -5.25 7.15
CA LEU A 90 -8.99 -5.48 5.78
C LEU A 90 -10.46 -5.13 5.54
N THR A 91 -11.28 -5.19 6.58
CA THR A 91 -12.74 -4.99 6.47
C THR A 91 -13.12 -3.51 6.33
N ARG A 92 -12.14 -2.60 6.41
CA ARG A 92 -12.38 -1.16 6.38
C ARG A 92 -11.99 -0.58 5.03
N GLU A 93 -13.00 -0.13 4.32
CA GLU A 93 -12.82 0.63 3.08
C GLU A 93 -12.34 2.05 3.38
N VAL A 94 -11.38 2.52 2.60
CA VAL A 94 -10.81 3.87 2.65
C VAL A 94 -10.69 4.44 1.24
N GLU A 95 -10.65 5.75 1.09
CA GLU A 95 -10.45 6.40 -0.21
C GLU A 95 -9.03 6.19 -0.73
N PHE A 96 -8.04 6.29 0.16
CA PHE A 96 -6.64 6.07 -0.14
C PHE A 96 -6.06 4.97 0.74
N LEU A 97 -5.40 4.00 0.10
CA LEU A 97 -4.66 2.94 0.79
C LEU A 97 -3.21 2.94 0.34
N ALA A 98 -2.27 2.93 1.29
CA ALA A 98 -0.85 2.75 1.00
C ALA A 98 -0.27 1.54 1.74
N ILE A 99 0.60 0.79 1.06
CA ILE A 99 1.41 -0.28 1.66
C ILE A 99 2.87 0.02 1.34
N ASP A 100 3.67 0.16 2.39
CA ASP A 100 5.10 0.40 2.26
C ASP A 100 5.89 -0.91 2.24
N GLU A 101 7.09 -0.85 1.66
CA GLU A 101 8.08 -1.92 1.64
C GLU A 101 7.56 -3.24 1.06
N ILE A 102 6.85 -3.14 -0.07
CA ILE A 102 6.17 -4.25 -0.75
C ILE A 102 7.11 -5.39 -1.17
N GLN A 103 8.42 -5.15 -1.30
CA GLN A 103 9.40 -6.20 -1.53
C GLN A 103 9.43 -7.25 -0.40
N LEU A 104 8.93 -6.92 0.79
CA LEU A 104 8.79 -7.87 1.90
C LEU A 104 7.80 -9.01 1.58
N CYS A 105 7.03 -8.94 0.49
CA CYS A 105 6.32 -10.11 -0.03
C CYS A 105 7.25 -11.32 -0.29
N ALA A 106 8.53 -11.09 -0.58
CA ALA A 106 9.52 -12.15 -0.80
C ALA A 106 10.13 -12.71 0.49
N ASP A 107 9.75 -12.18 1.67
CA ASP A 107 10.21 -12.67 2.96
C ASP A 107 9.61 -14.06 3.26
N PRO A 108 10.41 -15.10 3.54
CA PRO A 108 9.91 -16.45 3.76
C PRO A 108 9.00 -16.61 4.99
N GLU A 109 9.20 -15.80 6.03
CA GLU A 109 8.49 -15.95 7.30
C GLU A 109 7.21 -15.12 7.32
N ARG A 110 7.27 -13.87 6.86
CA ARG A 110 6.15 -12.91 6.94
C ARG A 110 5.65 -12.38 5.61
N GLY A 111 6.24 -12.77 4.49
CA GLY A 111 5.88 -12.25 3.17
C GLY A 111 4.45 -12.58 2.75
N HIS A 112 3.88 -13.69 3.23
CA HIS A 112 2.49 -14.07 2.97
C HIS A 112 1.47 -12.98 3.38
N ILE A 113 1.76 -12.22 4.45
CA ILE A 113 0.92 -11.10 4.88
C ILE A 113 0.96 -9.98 3.83
N PHE A 114 2.15 -9.60 3.38
CA PHE A 114 2.34 -8.57 2.36
C PHE A 114 1.74 -9.00 1.02
N THR A 115 1.90 -10.27 0.62
CA THR A 115 1.27 -10.82 -0.58
C THR A 115 -0.26 -10.75 -0.50
N HIS A 116 -0.85 -11.12 0.63
CA HIS A 116 -2.30 -11.00 0.82
C HIS A 116 -2.76 -9.54 0.68
N ARG A 117 -2.00 -8.59 1.24
CA ARG A 117 -2.33 -7.16 1.17
C ARG A 117 -2.16 -6.62 -0.24
N LEU A 118 -1.11 -7.02 -0.95
CA LEU A 118 -0.87 -6.69 -2.36
C LEU A 118 -2.05 -7.12 -3.25
N LEU A 119 -2.56 -8.33 -3.04
CA LEU A 119 -3.64 -8.89 -3.86
C LEU A 119 -5.00 -8.27 -3.53
N HIS A 120 -5.33 -8.07 -2.25
CA HIS A 120 -6.70 -7.79 -1.83
C HIS A 120 -6.95 -6.39 -1.26
N ALA A 121 -5.93 -5.67 -0.80
CA ALA A 121 -6.13 -4.36 -0.20
C ALA A 121 -6.27 -3.30 -1.30
N ARG A 122 -7.41 -2.61 -1.35
CA ARG A 122 -7.68 -1.53 -2.30
C ARG A 122 -8.30 -0.34 -1.59
N GLY A 123 -7.82 0.86 -1.94
CA GLY A 123 -8.53 2.11 -1.68
C GLY A 123 -9.57 2.35 -2.77
N ARG A 124 -10.70 3.00 -2.42
CA ARG A 124 -11.80 3.27 -3.36
C ARG A 124 -11.38 4.18 -4.52
N PHE A 125 -10.51 5.15 -4.26
CA PHE A 125 -10.01 6.07 -5.29
C PHE A 125 -8.56 5.81 -5.64
N GLU A 126 -7.72 5.51 -4.65
CA GLU A 126 -6.30 5.32 -4.88
C GLU A 126 -5.69 4.26 -3.98
N THR A 127 -4.86 3.41 -4.59
CA THR A 127 -3.99 2.45 -3.93
C THR A 127 -2.55 2.73 -4.33
N MET A 128 -1.67 2.89 -3.34
CA MET A 128 -0.26 3.21 -3.55
C MET A 128 0.64 2.14 -2.92
N LEU A 129 1.42 1.46 -3.74
CA LEU A 129 2.37 0.43 -3.32
C LEU A 129 3.77 1.02 -3.38
N LEU A 130 4.46 1.06 -2.25
CA LEU A 130 5.80 1.60 -2.16
C LEU A 130 6.79 0.46 -1.97
N GLY A 131 7.96 0.56 -2.59
CA GLY A 131 9.00 -0.44 -2.42
C GLY A 131 10.33 -0.03 -3.00
N ASN A 132 11.31 -0.91 -2.87
CA ASN A 132 12.58 -0.79 -3.58
C ASN A 132 12.53 -1.52 -4.94
N GLN A 133 13.65 -1.52 -5.68
CA GLN A 133 13.71 -2.21 -6.98
C GLN A 133 13.46 -3.72 -6.90
N ARG A 134 13.69 -4.37 -5.75
CA ARG A 134 13.31 -5.78 -5.52
C ARG A 134 11.82 -5.97 -5.32
N GLY A 135 11.09 -4.90 -5.04
CA GLY A 135 9.63 -4.89 -5.03
C GLY A 135 9.02 -4.72 -6.42
N SER A 136 9.84 -4.70 -7.48
CA SER A 136 9.36 -4.51 -8.85
C SER A 136 8.68 -5.77 -9.41
N PRO A 137 7.76 -5.62 -10.38
CA PRO A 137 7.20 -6.76 -11.11
C PRO A 137 8.25 -7.62 -11.83
N SER A 138 9.43 -7.07 -12.10
CA SER A 138 10.57 -7.77 -12.72
C SER A 138 11.34 -8.68 -11.77
N ASP A 139 11.15 -8.55 -10.44
CA ASP A 139 11.73 -9.49 -9.49
C ASP A 139 10.94 -10.80 -9.53
N CYS A 140 11.59 -11.93 -9.84
CA CYS A 140 10.94 -13.23 -9.98
C CYS A 140 10.18 -13.66 -8.72
N ALA A 141 10.62 -13.24 -7.53
CA ALA A 141 9.97 -13.60 -6.27
C ALA A 141 8.65 -12.83 -6.03
N VAL A 142 8.55 -11.60 -6.54
CA VAL A 142 7.37 -10.73 -6.34
C VAL A 142 6.49 -10.67 -7.59
N GLY A 143 7.05 -10.98 -8.76
CA GLY A 143 6.45 -10.81 -10.07
C GLY A 143 5.15 -11.60 -10.28
N LEU A 144 5.00 -12.78 -9.67
CA LEU A 144 3.74 -13.53 -9.76
C LEU A 144 2.59 -12.78 -9.05
N ALA A 145 2.82 -12.30 -7.84
CA ALA A 145 1.81 -11.57 -7.07
C ALA A 145 1.46 -10.23 -7.73
N TRP A 146 2.45 -9.53 -8.31
CA TRP A 146 2.20 -8.35 -9.14
C TRP A 146 1.39 -8.69 -10.39
N ARG A 147 1.70 -9.78 -11.08
CA ARG A 147 0.97 -10.17 -12.30
C ARG A 147 -0.51 -10.37 -12.03
N TYR A 148 -0.88 -10.94 -10.88
CA TYR A 148 -2.27 -11.05 -10.46
C TYR A 148 -2.87 -9.69 -10.04
N ALA A 149 -2.15 -8.90 -9.22
CA ALA A 149 -2.65 -7.59 -8.76
C ALA A 149 -2.84 -6.57 -9.90
N LEU A 150 -1.97 -6.61 -10.93
CA LEU A 150 -1.99 -5.72 -12.10
C LEU A 150 -2.97 -6.18 -13.18
N PHE A 151 -3.29 -7.48 -13.28
CA PHE A 151 -4.24 -7.97 -14.29
C PHE A 151 -5.68 -7.49 -14.02
N GLU A 152 -6.02 -7.20 -12.76
CA GLU A 152 -7.33 -6.65 -12.37
C GLU A 152 -7.39 -5.11 -12.34
N SER A 153 -6.27 -4.41 -12.41
CA SER A 153 -6.20 -2.96 -12.20
C SER A 153 -5.48 -2.26 -13.35
N HIS A 154 -6.11 -1.31 -14.05
CA HIS A 154 -5.43 -0.49 -15.07
C HIS A 154 -4.30 0.33 -14.42
N VAL A 155 -3.07 -0.19 -14.44
CA VAL A 155 -1.93 0.43 -13.78
C VAL A 155 -1.26 1.43 -14.70
N SER A 156 -1.39 2.70 -14.33
CA SER A 156 -0.62 3.76 -14.96
C SER A 156 0.80 3.71 -14.39
N SER A 157 1.71 3.08 -15.13
CA SER A 157 3.15 3.09 -14.86
C SER A 157 3.69 4.52 -14.99
N CYS A 158 3.71 5.29 -13.91
CA CYS A 158 4.63 6.44 -13.81
C CYS A 158 6.02 5.90 -13.46
N ALA A 159 6.68 5.30 -14.45
CA ALA A 159 8.08 4.97 -14.33
C ALA A 159 8.91 6.14 -14.86
N ALA A 160 9.82 6.65 -14.04
CA ALA A 160 11.13 6.94 -14.60
C ALA A 160 11.66 5.58 -15.12
N SER A 161 11.81 5.48 -16.45
CA SER A 161 12.16 4.31 -17.28
C SER A 161 11.00 3.37 -17.70
N SER A 162 10.63 3.50 -18.97
CA SER A 162 9.74 2.63 -19.74
C SER A 162 10.14 1.15 -19.63
N TRP A 163 9.17 0.27 -19.31
CA TRP A 163 9.40 -1.17 -19.28
C TRP A 163 8.81 -1.84 -20.53
N SER A 164 9.70 -2.32 -21.41
CA SER A 164 9.41 -3.36 -22.40
C SER A 164 9.80 -4.70 -21.79
N TYR A 165 8.87 -5.67 -21.77
CA TYR A 165 9.10 -7.02 -21.28
C TYR A 165 10.19 -7.74 -22.09
N PRO A 166 11.28 -8.24 -21.50
CA PRO A 166 12.10 -9.26 -22.14
C PRO A 166 11.44 -10.62 -21.90
N SER A 167 11.00 -11.27 -22.97
CA SER A 167 10.56 -12.66 -23.00
C SER A 167 11.73 -13.61 -22.68
N ARG A 168 12.06 -13.80 -21.41
CA ARG A 168 12.95 -14.89 -21.00
C ARG A 168 12.12 -16.05 -20.47
N ARG A 169 12.08 -17.13 -21.26
CA ARG A 169 11.70 -18.47 -20.82
C ARG A 169 12.54 -18.80 -19.58
N CYS A 170 11.88 -19.06 -18.45
CA CYS A 170 12.50 -19.85 -17.39
C CYS A 170 12.65 -21.27 -17.94
N SER A 171 13.90 -21.73 -18.09
CA SER A 171 14.21 -23.14 -18.24
C SER A 171 13.91 -23.83 -16.91
N ALA A 172 13.26 -25.00 -16.98
CA ALA A 172 12.89 -25.85 -15.86
C ALA A 172 14.11 -26.38 -15.09
#